data_AF-N6YTZ3-F1
#
_entry.id   AF-N6YTZ3-F1
#
_cell.length_a   1.000
_cell.length_b   1.000
_cell.length_c   1.000
_cell.angle_alpha   90.00
_cell.angle_beta   90.00
_cell.angle_gamma   90.00
#
_symmetry.space_group_name_H-M   'P 1'
#
loop_
_entity.id
_entity.type
_entity.pdbx_description
1 polymer ?
#
loop_
_entity_poly.entity_id
_entity_poly.type
_entity_poly.pdbx_seq_one_letter_code
_entity_poly.pdbx_strand_id
1 'polypeptide(L)'
;MTEDIFEQLNSLNVRLHALNEQGLVLTLAAFADDSLRDLLFAYMFKNTATKKLISGYDAPLGTFSAKINAAFALGLITQGQYSDLNHIRTIRNMFSHTWGQIAFENIDVEKHILALNFSNLHLEFPATLREKLETSASSLLLELKVAISRIAKERDNPIPIGSRIYAGMPGEPESNFDLCISRLGEINQAFETATGEQKRFLVHAKKIWTEKCLRVIAHSSEARKDLYLFKLLEHVSPEEAKFSYLYEGYPS
;
A
#
# COMPACT_ATOMS: atom_id res chain seq x y z
N MET A 1 -1.37 18.06 -10.15
CA MET A 1 -0.65 16.77 -10.36
C MET A 1 -0.97 15.75 -9.26
N THR A 2 -1.02 16.13 -7.98
CA THR A 2 -1.64 15.29 -6.94
C THR A 2 -3.13 15.09 -7.20
N GLU A 3 -3.87 16.15 -7.58
CA GLU A 3 -5.28 16.07 -8.01
C GLU A 3 -5.51 15.03 -9.13
N ASP A 4 -4.65 15.01 -10.15
CA ASP A 4 -4.73 14.06 -11.26
C ASP A 4 -4.57 12.60 -10.80
N ILE A 5 -3.70 12.30 -9.83
CA ILE A 5 -3.55 10.94 -9.27
C ILE A 5 -4.82 10.52 -8.52
N PHE A 6 -5.40 11.42 -7.72
CA PHE A 6 -6.63 11.12 -6.98
C PHE A 6 -7.84 10.97 -7.89
N GLU A 7 -7.96 11.79 -8.94
CA GLU A 7 -8.99 11.63 -9.98
C GLU A 7 -8.84 10.31 -10.73
N GLN A 8 -7.62 9.95 -11.12
CA GLN A 8 -7.34 8.67 -11.77
C GLN A 8 -7.74 7.50 -10.87
N LEU A 9 -7.44 7.56 -9.57
CA LEU A 9 -7.84 6.52 -8.61
C LEU A 9 -9.34 6.45 -8.37
N ASN A 10 -10.02 7.59 -8.27
CA ASN A 10 -11.48 7.62 -8.17
C ASN A 10 -12.10 7.00 -9.43
N SER A 11 -11.61 7.37 -10.61
CA SER A 11 -12.06 6.79 -11.87
C SER A 11 -11.75 5.29 -11.97
N LEU A 12 -10.66 4.83 -11.34
CA LEU A 12 -10.30 3.43 -11.25
C LEU A 12 -11.29 2.70 -10.36
N ASN A 13 -11.49 3.14 -9.12
CA ASN A 13 -12.42 2.52 -8.17
C ASN A 13 -13.84 2.39 -8.75
N VAL A 14 -14.34 3.46 -9.38
CA VAL A 14 -15.64 3.42 -10.09
C VAL A 14 -15.67 2.33 -11.16
N ARG A 15 -14.60 2.19 -11.95
CA ARG A 15 -14.50 1.14 -12.96
C ARG A 15 -14.43 -0.24 -12.34
N LEU A 16 -13.68 -0.43 -11.26
CA LEU A 16 -13.48 -1.73 -10.61
C LEU A 16 -14.77 -2.28 -10.01
N HIS A 17 -15.59 -1.43 -9.39
CA HIS A 17 -16.85 -1.85 -8.75
C HIS A 17 -17.85 -2.46 -9.73
N ALA A 18 -17.84 -2.04 -11.00
CA ALA A 18 -18.77 -2.54 -12.02
C ALA A 18 -18.32 -3.87 -12.66
N LEU A 19 -17.10 -4.34 -12.38
CA LEU A 19 -16.54 -5.53 -13.01
C LEU A 19 -16.94 -6.80 -12.27
N ASN A 20 -17.15 -7.89 -13.02
CA ASN A 20 -17.15 -9.24 -12.45
C ASN A 20 -15.76 -9.59 -11.90
N GLU A 21 -15.63 -10.69 -11.16
CA GLU A 21 -14.39 -11.05 -10.47
C GLU A 21 -13.20 -11.22 -11.42
N GLN A 22 -13.43 -11.89 -12.55
CA GLN A 22 -12.40 -12.05 -13.57
C GLN A 22 -11.95 -10.70 -14.15
N GLY A 23 -12.89 -9.85 -14.51
CA GLY A 23 -12.63 -8.51 -15.01
C GLY A 23 -11.85 -7.67 -14.00
N LEU A 24 -12.26 -7.71 -12.73
CA LEU A 24 -11.60 -7.02 -11.61
C LEU A 24 -10.13 -7.46 -11.51
N VAL A 25 -9.87 -8.76 -11.41
CA VAL A 25 -8.52 -9.32 -11.26
C VAL A 25 -7.63 -8.99 -12.45
N LEU A 26 -8.12 -9.21 -13.68
CA LEU A 26 -7.35 -8.95 -14.89
C LEU A 26 -7.02 -7.47 -15.03
N THR A 27 -7.96 -6.58 -14.69
CA THR A 27 -7.79 -5.13 -14.75
C THR A 27 -6.79 -4.65 -13.72
N LEU A 28 -6.92 -5.09 -12.46
CA LEU A 28 -5.97 -4.75 -11.39
C LEU A 28 -4.54 -5.20 -11.72
N ALA A 29 -4.39 -6.43 -12.22
CA ALA A 29 -3.08 -6.95 -12.59
C ALA A 29 -2.46 -6.21 -13.77
N ALA A 30 -3.26 -5.83 -14.78
CA ALA A 30 -2.78 -5.01 -15.89
C ALA A 30 -2.29 -3.63 -15.41
N PHE A 31 -3.04 -2.97 -14.52
CA PHE A 31 -2.62 -1.68 -13.96
C PHE A 31 -1.37 -1.79 -13.07
N ALA A 32 -1.23 -2.88 -12.30
CA ALA A 32 -0.03 -3.13 -11.53
C ALA A 32 1.18 -3.35 -12.44
N ASP A 33 1.02 -4.12 -13.51
CA ASP A 33 2.06 -4.40 -14.50
C ASP A 33 2.53 -3.15 -15.26
N ASP A 34 1.58 -2.28 -15.63
CA ASP A 34 1.85 -0.97 -16.23
C ASP A 34 2.53 -0.02 -15.24
N SER A 35 2.07 0.01 -13.98
CA SER A 35 2.67 0.87 -12.96
C SER A 35 4.12 0.48 -12.67
N LEU A 36 4.45 -0.82 -12.64
CA LEU A 36 5.84 -1.25 -12.51
C LEU A 36 6.70 -0.86 -13.72
N ARG A 37 6.15 -0.96 -14.93
CA ARG A 37 6.82 -0.49 -16.16
C ARG A 37 7.15 0.99 -16.04
N ASP A 38 6.16 1.80 -15.65
CA ASP A 38 6.30 3.25 -15.51
C ASP A 38 7.30 3.61 -14.39
N LEU A 39 7.31 2.86 -13.29
CA LEU A 39 8.25 3.01 -12.18
C LEU A 39 9.70 2.78 -12.62
N LEU A 40 9.95 1.71 -13.37
CA LEU A 40 11.28 1.41 -13.92
C LEU A 40 11.71 2.49 -14.93
N PHE A 41 10.80 2.98 -15.79
CA PHE A 41 11.10 4.09 -16.70
C PHE A 41 11.36 5.41 -16.00
N ALA A 42 10.70 5.66 -14.87
CA ALA A 42 10.93 6.86 -14.07
C ALA A 42 12.33 6.84 -13.44
N TYR A 43 12.77 5.66 -12.98
CA TYR A 43 14.05 5.47 -12.29
C TYR A 43 15.26 5.41 -13.23
N MET A 44 15.15 4.71 -14.36
CA MET A 44 16.27 4.49 -15.28
C MET A 44 16.53 5.67 -16.22
N PHE A 45 17.75 5.76 -16.75
CA PHE A 45 18.10 6.78 -17.76
C PHE A 45 17.21 6.68 -19.01
N LYS A 46 16.82 7.83 -19.55
CA LYS A 46 15.95 7.92 -20.74
C LYS A 46 16.76 7.72 -22.02
N ASN A 47 17.08 6.47 -22.34
CA ASN A 47 17.80 6.10 -23.57
C ASN A 47 17.19 4.85 -24.25
N THR A 48 17.75 4.49 -25.40
CA THR A 48 17.29 3.32 -26.17
C THR A 48 17.55 1.99 -25.45
N ALA A 49 18.58 1.91 -24.59
CA ALA A 49 18.88 0.70 -23.83
C ALA A 49 17.77 0.41 -22.81
N THR A 50 17.30 1.41 -22.08
CA THR A 50 16.16 1.30 -21.15
C THR A 50 14.89 0.84 -21.86
N LYS A 51 14.60 1.41 -23.03
CA LYS A 51 13.45 0.97 -23.85
C LYS A 51 13.58 -0.49 -24.26
N LYS A 52 14.76 -0.94 -24.71
CA LYS A 52 15.01 -2.33 -25.07
C LYS A 52 14.88 -3.28 -23.87
N LEU A 53 15.31 -2.85 -22.68
CA LEU A 53 15.23 -3.64 -21.46
C LEU A 53 13.79 -3.88 -20.99
N ILE A 54 12.93 -2.86 -21.11
CA ILE A 54 11.59 -2.86 -20.49
C ILE A 54 10.48 -3.18 -21.50
N SER A 55 10.54 -2.63 -22.71
CA SER A 55 9.44 -2.67 -23.69
C SER A 55 9.88 -3.05 -25.11
N GLY A 56 11.11 -3.53 -25.28
CA GLY A 56 11.60 -4.07 -26.54
C GLY A 56 10.96 -5.41 -26.89
N TYR A 57 11.09 -5.80 -28.15
CA TYR A 57 10.86 -7.19 -28.56
C TYR A 57 11.84 -8.09 -27.79
N ASP A 58 11.34 -9.11 -27.10
CA ASP A 58 12.09 -9.95 -26.15
C ASP A 58 12.78 -9.21 -25.00
N ALA A 59 12.15 -8.12 -24.52
CA ALA A 59 12.63 -7.36 -23.37
C ALA A 59 12.88 -8.26 -22.14
N PRO A 60 14.09 -8.25 -21.55
CA PRO A 60 14.39 -9.00 -20.33
C PRO A 60 13.48 -8.67 -19.14
N LEU A 61 13.01 -7.42 -19.07
CA LEU A 61 12.02 -6.95 -18.07
C LEU A 61 10.62 -6.80 -18.69
N GLY A 62 10.30 -7.57 -19.73
CA GLY A 62 9.01 -7.51 -20.42
C GLY A 62 7.86 -8.20 -19.68
N THR A 63 8.15 -9.14 -18.79
CA THR A 63 7.12 -9.89 -18.06
C THR A 63 6.76 -9.24 -16.72
N PHE A 64 5.54 -9.48 -16.25
CA PHE A 64 5.08 -8.98 -14.96
C PHE A 64 5.99 -9.44 -13.81
N SER A 65 6.35 -10.72 -13.78
CA SER A 65 7.27 -11.25 -12.76
C SER A 65 8.65 -10.61 -12.80
N ALA A 66 9.21 -10.39 -14.00
CA ALA A 66 10.53 -9.77 -14.14
C ALA A 66 10.53 -8.31 -13.64
N LYS A 67 9.46 -7.56 -13.91
CA LYS A 67 9.29 -6.19 -13.41
C LYS A 67 9.13 -6.14 -11.89
N ILE A 68 8.36 -7.06 -11.29
CA ILE A 68 8.24 -7.15 -9.83
C ILE A 68 9.62 -7.38 -9.20
N ASN A 69 10.37 -8.36 -9.71
CA ASN A 69 11.70 -8.70 -9.18
C ASN A 69 12.70 -7.56 -9.35
N ALA A 70 12.72 -6.91 -10.52
CA ALA A 70 13.62 -5.78 -10.77
C ALA A 70 13.30 -4.58 -9.87
N ALA A 71 12.02 -4.21 -9.72
CA ALA A 71 11.62 -3.11 -8.87
C ALA A 71 12.02 -3.35 -7.40
N PHE A 72 11.87 -4.59 -6.91
CA PHE A 72 12.26 -4.93 -5.54
C PHE A 72 13.78 -4.95 -5.36
N ALA A 73 14.52 -5.58 -6.28
CA ALA A 73 15.98 -5.64 -6.23
C ALA A 73 16.64 -4.24 -6.30
N LEU A 74 16.00 -3.28 -6.96
CA LEU A 74 16.44 -1.89 -7.06
C LEU A 74 15.95 -1.01 -5.88
N GLY A 75 15.24 -1.57 -4.90
CA GLY A 75 14.71 -0.82 -3.75
C GLY A 75 13.51 0.09 -4.07
N LEU A 76 12.93 0.00 -5.28
CA LEU A 76 11.85 0.88 -5.72
C LEU A 76 10.51 0.55 -5.06
N ILE A 77 10.36 -0.68 -4.57
CA ILE A 77 9.18 -1.15 -3.83
C ILE A 77 9.60 -1.82 -2.52
N THR A 78 8.73 -1.78 -1.53
CA THR A 78 8.96 -2.42 -0.22
C THR A 78 8.70 -3.93 -0.28
N GLN A 79 9.16 -4.67 0.73
CA GLN A 79 8.88 -6.12 0.87
C GLN A 79 7.36 -6.43 0.85
N GLY A 80 6.55 -5.58 1.49
CA GLY A 80 5.09 -5.75 1.50
C GLY A 80 4.49 -5.62 0.10
N GLN A 81 4.90 -4.58 -0.63
CA GLN A 81 4.46 -4.35 -2.02
C GLN A 81 4.91 -5.47 -2.95
N TYR A 82 6.14 -5.97 -2.79
CA TYR A 82 6.64 -7.14 -3.52
C TYR A 82 5.79 -8.39 -3.28
N SER A 83 5.41 -8.64 -2.02
CA SER A 83 4.52 -9.75 -1.66
C SER A 83 3.15 -9.59 -2.32
N ASP A 84 2.51 -8.43 -2.15
CA ASP A 84 1.17 -8.16 -2.70
C ASP A 84 1.13 -8.30 -4.22
N LEU A 85 2.13 -7.78 -4.93
CA LEU A 85 2.25 -7.92 -6.38
C LEU A 85 2.34 -9.39 -6.81
N ASN A 86 3.04 -10.23 -6.04
CA ASN A 86 3.12 -11.67 -6.33
C ASN A 86 1.80 -12.41 -6.03
N HIS A 87 1.07 -12.03 -4.99
CA HIS A 87 -0.28 -12.54 -4.76
C HIS A 87 -1.22 -12.15 -5.91
N ILE A 88 -1.23 -10.88 -6.33
CA ILE A 88 -2.03 -10.40 -7.47
C ILE A 88 -1.66 -11.13 -8.76
N ARG A 89 -0.36 -11.31 -9.04
CA ARG A 89 0.11 -12.09 -10.20
C ARG A 89 -0.40 -13.53 -10.17
N THR A 90 -0.36 -14.17 -9.01
CA THR A 90 -0.82 -15.56 -8.85
C THR A 90 -2.33 -15.66 -9.02
N ILE A 91 -3.11 -14.76 -8.40
CA ILE A 91 -4.56 -14.67 -8.58
C ILE A 91 -4.89 -14.48 -10.07
N ARG A 92 -4.23 -13.52 -10.74
CA ARG A 92 -4.40 -13.28 -12.18
C ARG A 92 -4.17 -14.53 -13.00
N ASN A 93 -3.10 -15.26 -12.72
CA ASN A 93 -2.77 -16.47 -13.47
C ASN A 93 -3.83 -17.57 -13.31
N MET A 94 -4.41 -17.72 -12.11
CA MET A 94 -5.53 -18.63 -11.90
C MET A 94 -6.72 -18.24 -12.79
N PHE A 95 -7.14 -16.97 -12.74
CA PHE A 95 -8.25 -16.44 -13.54
C PHE A 95 -8.00 -16.39 -15.07
N SER A 96 -6.74 -16.44 -15.53
CA SER A 96 -6.39 -16.41 -16.95
C SER A 96 -6.18 -17.77 -17.60
N HIS A 97 -5.86 -18.82 -16.83
CA HIS A 97 -5.51 -20.13 -17.36
C HIS A 97 -6.60 -21.20 -17.19
N THR A 98 -7.78 -20.81 -16.72
CA THR A 98 -8.84 -21.76 -16.39
C THR A 98 -10.08 -21.45 -17.21
N TRP A 99 -10.53 -22.45 -18.00
CA TRP A 99 -11.78 -22.39 -18.76
C TRP A 99 -13.02 -22.67 -17.87
N GLY A 100 -12.80 -23.08 -16.62
CA GLY A 100 -13.84 -23.32 -15.61
C GLY A 100 -14.22 -22.06 -14.80
N GLN A 101 -15.28 -22.16 -14.01
CA GLN A 101 -15.70 -21.11 -13.08
C GLN A 101 -14.70 -21.00 -11.92
N ILE A 102 -13.78 -20.04 -12.00
CA ILE A 102 -13.02 -19.58 -10.85
C ILE A 102 -13.76 -18.40 -10.23
N ALA A 103 -13.84 -18.45 -8.90
CA ALA A 103 -14.44 -17.45 -8.03
C ALA A 103 -13.50 -17.15 -6.85
N PHE A 104 -13.74 -16.04 -6.15
CA PHE A 104 -12.94 -15.65 -4.98
C PHE A 104 -12.97 -16.67 -3.83
N GLU A 105 -14.06 -17.41 -3.69
CA GLU A 105 -14.25 -18.42 -2.64
C GLU A 105 -13.49 -19.74 -2.91
N ASN A 106 -12.77 -19.85 -4.03
CA ASN A 106 -11.86 -20.97 -4.21
C ASN A 106 -10.73 -20.88 -3.18
N ILE A 107 -10.47 -21.98 -2.46
CA ILE A 107 -9.52 -22.05 -1.34
C ILE A 107 -8.16 -21.39 -1.68
N ASP A 108 -7.62 -21.65 -2.88
CA ASP A 108 -6.35 -21.07 -3.30
C ASP A 108 -6.47 -19.57 -3.58
N VAL A 109 -7.54 -19.11 -4.23
CA VAL A 109 -7.78 -17.70 -4.52
C VAL A 109 -7.99 -16.91 -3.23
N GLU A 110 -8.87 -17.40 -2.36
CA GLU A 110 -9.16 -16.84 -1.04
C GLU A 110 -7.88 -16.66 -0.24
N LYS A 111 -7.05 -17.72 -0.16
CA LYS A 111 -5.77 -17.67 0.54
C LYS A 111 -4.87 -16.54 0.02
N HIS A 112 -4.78 -16.35 -1.29
CA HIS A 112 -3.98 -15.27 -1.86
C HIS A 112 -4.58 -13.88 -1.59
N ILE A 113 -5.92 -13.73 -1.61
CA ILE A 113 -6.60 -12.47 -1.28
C ILE A 113 -6.40 -12.10 0.19
N LEU A 114 -6.60 -13.06 1.10
CA LEU A 114 -6.39 -12.85 2.52
C LEU A 114 -4.91 -12.56 2.81
N ALA A 115 -3.97 -13.14 2.09
CA ALA A 115 -2.55 -12.84 2.30
C ALA A 115 -2.13 -11.40 1.96
N LEU A 116 -2.93 -10.63 1.20
CA LEU A 116 -2.63 -9.23 0.87
C LEU A 116 -2.52 -8.36 2.14
N ASN A 117 -1.64 -7.38 2.13
CA ASN A 117 -1.58 -6.36 3.19
C ASN A 117 -2.86 -5.52 3.19
N PHE A 118 -3.28 -5.03 4.35
CA PHE A 118 -4.43 -4.12 4.43
C PHE A 118 -4.08 -2.73 3.89
N SER A 119 -5.10 -2.03 3.37
CA SER A 119 -4.95 -0.66 2.87
C SER A 119 -4.45 0.28 3.98
N ASN A 120 -3.60 1.24 3.62
CA ASN A 120 -3.22 2.35 4.52
C ASN A 120 -4.22 3.52 4.47
N LEU A 121 -5.23 3.42 3.59
CA LEU A 121 -6.18 4.48 3.27
C LEU A 121 -7.59 4.14 3.77
N HIS A 122 -7.97 2.86 3.72
CA HIS A 122 -9.25 2.37 4.21
C HIS A 122 -9.10 1.92 5.67
N LEU A 123 -9.82 2.58 6.56
CA LEU A 123 -9.73 2.39 8.01
C LEU A 123 -10.82 1.45 8.56
N GLU A 124 -11.63 0.88 7.67
CA GLU A 124 -12.68 -0.08 8.00
C GLU A 124 -12.23 -1.49 7.60
N PHE A 125 -12.63 -2.49 8.39
CA PHE A 125 -12.34 -3.88 8.09
C PHE A 125 -13.10 -4.31 6.84
N PRO A 126 -12.44 -4.88 5.80
CA PRO A 126 -13.14 -5.34 4.61
C PRO A 126 -14.02 -6.55 4.96
N ALA A 127 -15.32 -6.43 4.70
CA ALA A 127 -16.30 -7.45 5.04
C ALA A 127 -16.32 -8.61 4.04
N THR A 128 -15.82 -8.40 2.82
CA THR A 128 -15.80 -9.40 1.74
C THR A 128 -14.41 -9.58 1.13
N LEU A 129 -14.17 -10.73 0.48
CA LEU A 129 -12.93 -10.98 -0.28
C LEU A 129 -12.73 -9.95 -1.41
N ARG A 130 -13.83 -9.53 -2.04
CA ARG A 130 -13.81 -8.46 -3.03
C ARG A 130 -13.32 -7.15 -2.43
N GLU A 131 -13.91 -6.68 -1.34
CA GLU A 131 -13.49 -5.44 -0.67
C GLU A 131 -12.02 -5.52 -0.22
N LYS A 132 -11.61 -6.68 0.30
CA LYS A 132 -10.22 -6.93 0.69
C LYS A 132 -9.28 -6.76 -0.51
N LEU A 133 -9.58 -7.37 -1.65
CA LEU A 133 -8.79 -7.24 -2.87
C LEU A 133 -8.78 -5.80 -3.40
N GLU A 134 -9.94 -5.17 -3.51
CA GLU A 134 -10.10 -3.81 -4.06
C GLU A 134 -9.32 -2.79 -3.22
N THR A 135 -9.54 -2.76 -1.91
CA THR A 135 -8.90 -1.78 -1.02
C THR A 135 -7.39 -1.97 -0.93
N SER A 136 -6.92 -3.22 -0.87
CA SER A 136 -5.49 -3.55 -0.89
C SER A 136 -4.84 -3.16 -2.21
N ALA A 137 -5.42 -3.53 -3.35
CA ALA A 137 -4.85 -3.25 -4.66
C ALA A 137 -4.87 -1.75 -4.99
N SER A 138 -5.96 -1.03 -4.69
CA SER A 138 -6.02 0.42 -4.89
C SER A 138 -4.99 1.17 -4.04
N SER A 139 -4.76 0.73 -2.79
CA SER A 139 -3.70 1.29 -1.93
C SER A 139 -2.31 1.08 -2.56
N LEU A 140 -2.02 -0.14 -3.02
CA LEU A 140 -0.77 -0.49 -3.67
C LEU A 140 -0.55 0.35 -4.94
N LEU A 141 -1.56 0.44 -5.81
CA LEU A 141 -1.46 1.20 -7.06
C LEU A 141 -1.23 2.70 -6.82
N LEU A 142 -1.90 3.29 -5.82
CA LEU A 142 -1.64 4.67 -5.42
C LEU A 142 -0.20 4.85 -4.95
N GLU A 143 0.30 3.95 -4.10
CA GLU A 143 1.67 3.99 -3.61
C GLU A 143 2.69 3.93 -4.75
N LEU A 144 2.48 3.05 -5.74
CA LEU A 144 3.34 2.99 -6.93
C LEU A 144 3.29 4.29 -7.74
N LYS A 145 2.11 4.87 -7.95
CA LYS A 145 1.94 6.13 -8.70
C LYS A 145 2.59 7.32 -7.99
N VAL A 146 2.53 7.38 -6.67
CA VAL A 146 3.25 8.40 -5.89
C VAL A 146 4.76 8.19 -5.96
N ALA A 147 5.25 6.95 -5.88
CA ALA A 147 6.67 6.65 -6.06
C ALA A 147 7.18 7.10 -7.43
N ILE A 148 6.44 6.80 -8.51
CA ILE A 148 6.71 7.29 -9.88
C ILE A 148 6.82 8.81 -9.89
N SER A 149 5.82 9.50 -9.35
CA SER A 149 5.80 10.96 -9.35
C SER A 149 6.96 11.56 -8.55
N ARG A 150 7.37 10.95 -7.45
CA ARG A 150 8.50 11.41 -6.62
C ARG A 150 9.82 11.26 -7.37
N ILE A 151 10.10 10.06 -7.89
CA ILE A 151 11.31 9.77 -8.67
C ILE A 151 11.42 10.71 -9.89
N ALA A 152 10.30 10.98 -10.56
CA ALA A 152 10.29 11.88 -11.71
C ALA A 152 10.65 13.33 -11.36
N LYS A 153 10.42 13.78 -10.12
CA LYS A 153 10.76 15.12 -9.61
C LYS A 153 12.19 15.20 -9.06
N GLU A 154 12.64 14.18 -8.34
CA GLU A 154 13.91 14.15 -7.58
C GLU A 154 15.06 13.50 -8.38
N ARG A 155 15.16 13.81 -9.69
CA ARG A 155 16.03 13.08 -10.64
C ARG A 155 17.51 12.97 -10.25
N ASP A 156 18.03 13.91 -9.46
CA ASP A 156 19.47 14.00 -9.20
C ASP A 156 19.94 13.16 -8.00
N ASN A 157 19.04 12.68 -7.12
CA ASN A 157 19.43 11.78 -6.02
C ASN A 157 18.22 11.04 -5.38
N PRO A 158 17.47 10.20 -6.11
CA PRO A 158 16.33 9.50 -5.53
C PRO A 158 16.85 8.44 -4.55
N ILE A 159 16.66 8.65 -3.24
CA ILE A 159 16.83 7.58 -2.24
C ILE A 159 15.62 6.63 -2.44
N PRO A 160 15.79 5.46 -3.06
CA PRO A 160 14.67 4.60 -3.39
C PRO A 160 14.36 3.75 -2.17
N ILE A 161 13.45 4.25 -1.34
CA ILE A 161 12.74 3.42 -0.38
C ILE A 161 11.26 3.57 -0.71
N GLY A 162 10.62 2.45 -1.05
CA GLY A 162 9.22 2.42 -1.48
C GLY A 162 8.32 3.29 -0.60
N SER A 163 7.40 4.03 -1.22
CA SER A 163 6.54 4.95 -0.49
C SER A 163 5.39 4.21 0.18
N ARG A 164 5.13 4.54 1.45
CA ARG A 164 3.85 4.26 2.12
C ARG A 164 3.09 5.55 2.30
N ILE A 165 1.80 5.51 1.98
CA ILE A 165 0.94 6.70 2.05
C ILE A 165 -0.02 6.51 3.21
N TYR A 166 -0.09 7.53 4.06
CA TYR A 166 -1.09 7.64 5.11
C TYR A 166 -2.01 8.79 4.74
N ALA A 167 -3.33 8.58 4.85
CA ALA A 167 -4.28 9.66 4.64
C ALA A 167 -4.00 10.82 5.62
N GLY A 168 -4.03 12.06 5.12
CA GLY A 168 -3.94 13.25 5.97
C GLY A 168 -5.12 13.33 6.94
N MET A 169 -4.98 14.13 7.99
CA MET A 169 -6.08 14.41 8.93
C MET A 169 -6.52 15.86 8.76
N PRO A 170 -7.77 16.11 8.34
CA PRO A 170 -8.30 17.46 8.19
C PRO A 170 -8.61 18.05 9.56
N GLY A 171 -8.24 19.32 9.79
CA GLY A 171 -8.59 20.06 11.01
C GLY A 171 -7.39 20.47 11.85
N GLU A 172 -7.68 21.06 13.02
CA GLU A 172 -6.67 21.57 13.95
C GLU A 172 -5.87 20.43 14.60
N PRO A 173 -4.56 20.64 14.89
CA PRO A 173 -3.70 19.60 15.47
C PRO A 173 -4.24 19.00 16.77
N GLU A 174 -4.88 19.80 17.64
CA GLU A 174 -5.46 19.30 18.90
C GLU A 174 -6.59 18.30 18.64
N SER A 175 -7.58 18.69 17.82
CA SER A 175 -8.71 17.84 17.47
C SER A 175 -8.26 16.56 16.75
N ASN A 176 -7.22 16.65 15.93
CA ASN A 176 -6.61 15.50 15.28
C ASN A 176 -5.95 14.55 16.28
N PHE A 177 -5.27 15.07 17.31
CA PHE A 177 -4.64 14.23 18.33
C PHE A 177 -5.67 13.48 19.15
N ASP A 178 -6.70 14.18 19.64
CA ASP A 178 -7.78 13.56 20.44
C ASP A 178 -8.54 12.50 19.63
N LEU A 179 -8.78 12.76 18.34
CA LEU A 179 -9.36 11.77 17.43
C LEU A 179 -8.48 10.52 17.34
N CYS A 180 -7.16 10.68 17.17
CA CYS A 180 -6.28 9.53 17.06
C CYS A 180 -6.25 8.70 18.35
N ILE A 181 -6.21 9.34 19.52
CA ILE A 181 -6.22 8.66 20.82
C ILE A 181 -7.54 7.92 21.02
N SER A 182 -8.69 8.55 20.71
CA SER A 182 -9.99 7.89 20.76
C SER A 182 -10.00 6.61 19.91
N ARG A 183 -9.50 6.70 18.67
CA ARG A 183 -9.43 5.55 17.75
C ARG A 183 -8.49 4.46 18.22
N LEU A 184 -7.35 4.79 18.81
CA LEU A 184 -6.45 3.81 19.43
C LEU A 184 -7.13 3.11 20.63
N GLY A 185 -7.91 3.84 21.43
CA GLY A 185 -8.75 3.26 22.48
C GLY A 185 -9.77 2.25 21.96
N GLU A 186 -10.54 2.63 20.94
CA GLU A 186 -11.51 1.75 20.27
C GLU A 186 -10.84 0.48 19.70
N ILE A 187 -9.68 0.63 19.05
CA ILE A 187 -8.91 -0.49 18.49
C ILE A 187 -8.44 -1.43 19.59
N ASN A 188 -7.89 -0.90 20.69
CA ASN A 188 -7.43 -1.72 21.81
C ASN A 188 -8.59 -2.51 22.44
N GLN A 189 -9.75 -1.88 22.61
CA GLN A 189 -10.95 -2.56 23.11
C GLN A 189 -11.43 -3.66 22.16
N ALA A 190 -11.49 -3.38 20.85
CA ALA A 190 -11.87 -4.39 19.85
C ALA A 190 -10.86 -5.55 19.79
N PHE A 191 -9.57 -5.28 20.04
CA PHE A 191 -8.50 -6.27 19.95
C PHE A 191 -8.63 -7.39 21.00
N GLU A 192 -9.25 -7.12 22.15
CA GLU A 192 -9.45 -8.10 23.23
C GLU A 192 -10.30 -9.29 22.79
N THR A 193 -11.29 -9.04 21.93
CA THR A 193 -12.27 -10.06 21.49
C THR A 193 -12.04 -10.54 20.05
N ALA A 194 -11.23 -9.82 19.27
CA ALA A 194 -10.97 -10.16 17.88
C ALA A 194 -10.14 -11.44 17.70
N THR A 195 -10.45 -12.19 16.64
CA THR A 195 -9.71 -13.39 16.24
C THR A 195 -9.42 -13.38 14.73
N GLY A 196 -8.52 -14.27 14.28
CA GLY A 196 -8.20 -14.43 12.86
C GLY A 196 -7.86 -13.12 12.13
N GLU A 197 -8.50 -12.91 10.99
CA GLU A 197 -8.26 -11.77 10.10
C GLU A 197 -8.64 -10.42 10.71
N GLN A 198 -9.69 -10.36 11.54
CA GLN A 198 -10.06 -9.14 12.24
C GLN A 198 -8.96 -8.71 13.20
N LYS A 199 -8.35 -9.67 13.92
CA LYS A 199 -7.22 -9.37 14.80
C LYS A 199 -6.01 -8.85 14.01
N ARG A 200 -5.70 -9.47 12.86
CA ARG A 200 -4.62 -9.02 11.96
C ARG A 200 -4.87 -7.61 11.44
N PHE A 201 -6.12 -7.29 11.08
CA PHE A 201 -6.51 -5.94 10.70
C PHE A 201 -6.33 -4.94 11.83
N LEU A 202 -6.74 -5.26 13.05
CA LEU A 202 -6.59 -4.34 14.19
C LEU A 202 -5.12 -4.04 14.52
N VAL A 203 -4.21 -5.01 14.36
CA VAL A 203 -2.75 -4.74 14.46
C VAL A 203 -2.31 -3.71 13.42
N HIS A 204 -2.77 -3.87 12.17
CA HIS A 204 -2.46 -2.93 11.09
C HIS A 204 -3.08 -1.55 11.32
N ALA A 205 -4.35 -1.50 11.72
CA ALA A 205 -5.06 -0.26 12.03
C ALA A 205 -4.40 0.47 13.19
N LYS A 206 -3.99 -0.25 14.25
CA LYS A 206 -3.24 0.31 15.38
C LYS A 206 -1.97 1.00 14.89
N LYS A 207 -1.18 0.33 14.04
CA LYS A 207 0.01 0.93 13.43
C LYS A 207 -0.28 2.21 12.65
N ILE A 208 -1.32 2.23 11.83
CA ILE A 208 -1.71 3.43 11.07
C ILE A 208 -2.05 4.59 11.99
N TRP A 209 -2.84 4.33 13.04
CA TRP A 209 -3.27 5.36 13.97
C TRP A 209 -2.12 5.85 14.87
N THR A 210 -1.18 4.99 15.24
CA THR A 210 0.08 5.40 15.91
C THR A 210 0.89 6.35 15.02
N GLU A 211 1.07 6.02 13.74
CA GLU A 211 1.78 6.88 12.78
C GLU A 211 1.08 8.23 12.59
N LYS A 212 -0.26 8.24 12.54
CA LYS A 212 -1.06 9.47 12.51
C LYS A 212 -0.85 10.32 13.77
N CYS A 213 -0.87 9.71 14.96
CA CYS A 213 -0.53 10.38 16.23
C CYS A 213 0.86 11.02 16.17
N LEU A 214 1.87 10.25 15.81
CA LEU A 214 3.27 10.70 15.78
C LEU A 214 3.46 11.88 14.80
N ARG A 215 2.75 11.87 13.66
CA ARG A 215 2.75 13.02 12.73
C ARG A 215 2.14 14.26 13.36
N VAL A 216 1.04 14.14 14.11
CA VAL A 216 0.44 15.27 14.83
C VAL A 216 1.40 15.80 15.90
N ILE A 217 2.06 14.92 16.64
CA ILE A 217 3.08 15.28 17.64
C ILE A 217 4.25 16.01 16.99
N ALA A 218 4.74 15.53 15.85
CA ALA A 218 5.87 16.15 15.14
C ALA A 218 5.59 17.60 14.72
N HIS A 219 4.33 17.94 14.44
CA HIS A 219 3.88 19.27 14.03
C HIS A 219 3.26 20.09 15.18
N SER A 220 3.24 19.59 16.41
CA SER A 220 2.75 20.32 17.58
C SER A 220 3.84 21.21 18.20
N SER A 221 3.43 22.14 19.06
CA SER A 221 4.38 22.98 19.81
C SER A 221 5.19 22.16 20.80
N GLU A 222 6.42 22.58 21.10
CA GLU A 222 7.31 21.89 22.06
C GLU A 222 6.63 21.63 23.41
N ALA A 223 5.86 22.59 23.92
CA ALA A 223 5.12 22.46 25.17
C ALA A 223 4.08 21.31 25.18
N ARG A 224 3.66 20.82 24.00
CA ARG A 224 2.64 19.77 23.85
C ARG A 224 3.21 18.42 23.46
N LYS A 225 4.44 18.36 22.93
CA LYS A 225 5.06 17.12 22.47
C LYS A 225 5.14 16.09 23.59
N ASP A 226 5.63 16.50 24.76
CA ASP A 226 5.76 15.62 25.92
C ASP A 226 4.39 15.12 26.42
N LEU A 227 3.40 16.02 26.51
CA LEU A 227 2.05 15.68 26.91
C LEU A 227 1.40 14.67 25.94
N TYR A 228 1.54 14.89 24.65
CA TYR A 228 0.97 14.01 23.63
C TYR A 228 1.71 12.68 23.54
N LEU A 229 3.04 12.68 23.68
CA LEU A 229 3.80 11.44 23.74
C LEU A 229 3.42 10.61 24.96
N PHE A 230 3.24 11.24 26.12
CA PHE A 230 2.75 10.58 27.33
C PHE A 230 1.38 9.93 27.10
N LYS A 231 0.40 10.69 26.58
CA LYS A 231 -0.94 10.16 26.26
C LYS A 231 -0.90 9.03 25.23
N LEU A 232 -0.05 9.11 24.21
CA LEU A 232 0.11 8.04 23.23
C LEU A 232 0.57 6.73 23.88
N LEU A 233 1.53 6.82 24.81
CA LEU A 233 2.09 5.66 25.51
C LEU A 233 1.11 4.97 26.47
N GLU A 234 -0.04 5.58 26.78
CA GLU A 234 -1.13 4.90 27.50
C GLU A 234 -1.85 3.87 26.60
N HIS A 235 -1.73 3.99 25.27
CA HIS A 235 -2.43 3.15 24.30
C HIS A 235 -1.51 2.23 23.49
N VAL A 236 -0.22 2.54 23.41
CA VAL A 236 0.75 1.79 22.60
C VAL A 236 2.04 1.57 23.38
N SER A 237 2.74 0.47 23.11
CA SER A 237 4.02 0.20 23.74
C SER A 237 5.10 1.19 23.27
N PRO A 238 6.17 1.41 24.05
CA PRO A 238 7.31 2.21 23.62
C PRO A 238 7.95 1.71 22.31
N GLU A 239 7.86 0.40 22.02
CA GLU A 239 8.34 -0.16 20.75
C GLU A 239 7.42 0.21 19.58
N GLU A 240 6.10 0.17 19.79
CA GLU A 240 5.11 0.62 18.81
C GLU A 240 5.23 2.14 18.53
N ALA A 241 5.57 2.94 19.54
CA ALA A 241 5.77 4.39 19.42
C ALA A 241 7.13 4.79 18.79
N LYS A 242 8.12 3.88 18.76
CA LYS A 242 9.42 4.12 18.09
C LYS A 242 9.36 4.03 16.57
N PHE A 243 8.27 3.51 16.01
CA PHE A 243 8.03 3.49 14.57
C PHE A 243 7.77 4.92 14.05
N SER A 244 8.83 5.69 13.83
CA SER A 244 8.85 6.80 12.86
C SER A 244 10.26 7.22 12.39
N TYR A 245 11.35 6.56 12.82
CA TYR A 245 12.72 6.86 12.36
C TYR A 245 13.45 5.69 11.67
N LEU A 246 12.83 4.51 11.52
CA LEU A 246 13.49 3.29 11.01
C LEU A 246 13.05 2.85 9.60
N TYR A 247 12.47 3.74 8.80
CA TYR A 247 12.33 3.49 7.35
C TYR A 247 13.44 4.14 6.52
N GLU A 248 14.51 4.63 7.16
CA GLU A 248 15.83 4.80 6.55
C GLU A 248 16.69 3.58 6.90
N GLY A 249 16.94 2.72 5.92
CA GLY A 249 17.91 1.63 6.07
C GLY A 249 17.27 0.26 6.22
N TYR A 250 17.12 -0.44 5.10
CA TYR A 250 17.33 -1.87 5.10
C TYR A 250 18.83 -2.13 5.29
N PRO A 251 19.29 -2.84 6.33
CA PRO A 251 20.57 -3.52 6.25
C PRO A 251 20.37 -4.89 5.58
N SER A 252 21.38 -5.23 4.79
CA SER A 252 21.69 -6.49 4.10
C SER A 252 21.20 -7.78 4.76
#